data_AF-A0A2E8VZW4-F1
#
_entry.id   AF-A0A2E8VZW4-F1
#
_cell.length_a   1.000
_cell.length_b   1.000
_cell.length_c   1.000
_cell.angle_alpha   90.00
_cell.angle_beta   90.00
_cell.angle_gamma   90.00
#
_symmetry.space_group_name_H-M   'P 1'
#
loop_
_entity.id
_entity.type
_entity.pdbx_description
1 polymer ?
#
loop_
_entity_poly.entity_id
_entity_poly.type
_entity_poly.pdbx_seq_one_letter_code
_entity_poly.pdbx_strand_id
1 'polypeptide(L)'
;MINCSAASLPEKLHTVGIKWFHIAVDDFQIPDELREKEWNSMMPILKRTVLGGGGVLFNCMGGCGRSGMFLMRLLLEMGWNSEGALERLREFRPCAIETEQQKSWAFK
;
A
#
# COMPACT_ATOMS: atom_id res chain seq x y z
N MET A 1 18.16 14.99 -14.08
CA MET A 1 16.90 14.29 -13.74
C MET A 1 16.85 13.01 -14.57
N ILE A 2 16.96 11.84 -13.94
CA ILE A 2 16.76 10.58 -14.66
C ILE A 2 15.27 10.47 -14.92
N ASN A 3 14.88 10.54 -16.19
CA ASN A 3 13.51 10.28 -16.62
C ASN A 3 13.28 8.76 -16.62
N CYS A 4 13.24 8.15 -15.43
CA CYS A 4 12.80 6.77 -15.28
C CYS A 4 11.28 6.76 -15.37
N SER A 5 10.73 6.69 -16.57
CA SER A 5 9.31 6.35 -16.69
C SER A 5 9.14 4.93 -16.15
N ALA A 6 8.26 4.76 -15.16
CA ALA A 6 7.87 3.44 -14.66
C ALA A 6 6.94 2.71 -15.66
N ALA A 7 6.82 3.18 -16.90
CA ALA A 7 5.87 2.68 -17.88
C ALA A 7 6.06 1.19 -18.19
N SER A 8 7.31 0.71 -18.22
CA SER A 8 7.64 -0.70 -18.45
C SER A 8 7.72 -1.55 -17.17
N LEU A 9 7.47 -0.95 -15.99
CA LEU A 9 7.57 -1.67 -14.72
C LEU A 9 6.57 -2.84 -14.63
N PRO A 10 5.28 -2.70 -15.02
CA PRO A 10 4.34 -3.81 -14.97
C PRO A 10 4.80 -5.00 -15.81
N GLU A 11 5.33 -4.74 -17.01
CA GLU A 11 5.83 -5.77 -17.93
C GLU A 11 7.04 -6.49 -17.33
N LYS A 12 8.00 -5.75 -16.78
CA LYS A 12 9.19 -6.32 -16.12
C LYS A 12 8.85 -7.13 -14.86
N LEU A 13 7.84 -6.73 -14.10
CA LEU A 13 7.39 -7.50 -12.94
C LEU A 13 6.69 -8.78 -13.36
N HIS A 14 5.89 -8.71 -14.43
CA HIS A 14 5.25 -9.88 -15.01
C HIS A 14 6.27 -10.93 -15.48
N THR A 15 7.37 -10.54 -16.13
CA THR A 15 8.39 -11.50 -16.62
C THR A 15 9.12 -12.26 -15.49
N VAL A 16 9.15 -11.70 -14.28
CA VAL A 16 9.74 -12.36 -13.10
C VAL A 16 8.67 -12.96 -12.16
N GLY A 17 7.41 -13.05 -12.62
CA GLY A 17 6.33 -13.68 -11.85
C GLY A 17 5.77 -12.85 -10.70
N ILE A 18 6.03 -11.54 -10.67
CA ILE A 18 5.48 -10.62 -9.66
C ILE A 18 4.17 -10.04 -10.17
N LYS A 19 3.09 -10.26 -9.41
CA LYS A 19 1.78 -9.65 -9.72
C LYS A 19 1.83 -8.15 -9.48
N TRP A 20 1.29 -7.39 -10.43
CA TRP A 20 1.19 -5.94 -10.36
C TRP A 20 -0.26 -5.50 -10.17
N PHE A 21 -0.46 -4.54 -9.27
CA PHE A 21 -1.74 -3.92 -9.00
C PHE A 21 -1.55 -2.40 -9.00
N HIS A 22 -2.52 -1.66 -9.55
CA HIS A 22 -2.45 -0.20 -9.64
C HIS A 22 -3.74 0.41 -9.12
N ILE A 23 -3.64 1.19 -8.04
CA ILE A 23 -4.71 2.06 -7.54
C ILE A 23 -4.23 3.50 -7.67
N ALA A 24 -4.92 4.29 -8.49
CA ALA A 24 -4.62 5.71 -8.65
C ALA A 24 -5.16 6.50 -7.45
N VAL A 25 -4.27 7.12 -6.68
CA VAL A 25 -4.61 8.02 -5.58
C VAL A 25 -3.75 9.28 -5.70
N ASP A 26 -4.42 10.44 -5.73
CA ASP A 26 -3.76 11.74 -5.79
C ASP A 26 -2.92 12.01 -4.54
N ASP A 27 -1.94 12.90 -4.67
CA ASP A 27 -1.03 13.17 -3.57
C ASP A 27 -1.77 13.75 -2.35
N PHE A 28 -1.40 13.28 -1.16
CA PHE A 28 -2.06 13.59 0.12
C PHE A 28 -3.55 13.18 0.22
N GLN A 29 -4.13 12.53 -0.79
CA GLN A 29 -5.52 12.08 -0.79
C GLN A 29 -5.69 10.62 -0.36
N ILE A 30 -6.96 10.20 -0.31
CA ILE A 30 -7.41 8.82 -0.07
C ILE A 30 -8.09 8.27 -1.34
N PRO A 31 -8.30 6.94 -1.43
CA PRO A 31 -9.05 6.34 -2.53
C PRO A 31 -10.50 6.82 -2.54
N ASP A 32 -11.03 7.08 -3.72
CA ASP A 32 -12.47 7.26 -3.91
C ASP A 32 -13.22 5.91 -3.78
N GLU A 33 -14.54 5.94 -3.92
CA GLU A 33 -15.37 4.73 -3.80
C GLU A 33 -15.03 3.64 -4.82
N LEU A 34 -14.60 4.00 -6.03
CA LEU A 34 -14.21 3.03 -7.04
C LEU A 34 -12.90 2.35 -6.65
N ARG A 35 -11.92 3.14 -6.22
CA ARG A 35 -10.60 2.63 -5.80
C ARG A 35 -10.68 1.86 -4.48
N GLU A 36 -11.62 2.20 -3.59
CA GLU A 36 -11.93 1.40 -2.40
C GLU A 36 -12.43 0.01 -2.81
N LYS A 37 -13.29 -0.11 -3.82
CA LYS A 37 -13.75 -1.41 -4.33
C LYS A 37 -12.61 -2.21 -4.94
N GLU A 38 -11.73 -1.55 -5.70
CA GLU A 38 -10.51 -2.17 -6.23
C GLU A 38 -9.64 -2.71 -5.08
N TRP A 39 -9.36 -1.90 -4.06
CA TRP A 39 -8.64 -2.30 -2.85
C TRP A 39 -9.24 -3.55 -2.20
N ASN A 40 -10.55 -3.54 -1.94
CA ASN A 40 -11.25 -4.64 -1.30
C ASN A 40 -11.17 -5.94 -2.11
N SER A 41 -11.16 -5.84 -3.45
CA SER A 41 -10.97 -7.01 -4.33
C SER A 41 -9.56 -7.61 -4.26
N MET A 42 -8.55 -6.77 -4.00
CA MET A 42 -7.14 -7.18 -3.97
C MET A 42 -6.70 -7.65 -2.58
N MET A 43 -7.31 -7.13 -1.51
CA MET A 43 -6.96 -7.43 -0.12
C MET A 43 -6.83 -8.95 0.17
N PRO A 44 -7.78 -9.82 -0.22
CA PRO A 44 -7.64 -11.27 0.00
C PRO A 44 -6.41 -11.89 -0.69
N ILE A 45 -6.01 -11.35 -1.84
CA ILE A 45 -4.83 -11.80 -2.60
C ILE A 45 -3.56 -11.38 -1.87
N LEU A 46 -3.49 -10.13 -1.39
CA LEU A 46 -2.35 -9.61 -0.65
C LEU A 46 -2.15 -10.39 0.67
N LYS A 47 -3.23 -10.57 1.44
CA LYS A 47 -3.24 -11.35 2.68
C LYS A 47 -2.76 -12.78 2.46
N ARG A 48 -3.28 -13.47 1.44
CA ARG A 48 -2.85 -14.84 1.10
C ARG A 48 -1.38 -14.89 0.68
N THR A 49 -0.89 -13.88 -0.03
CA THR A 49 0.51 -13.80 -0.45
C THR A 49 1.43 -13.75 0.78
N VAL A 50 1.14 -12.89 1.75
CA VAL A 50 1.93 -12.78 2.98
C VAL A 50 1.83 -14.04 3.84
N LEU A 51 0.61 -14.56 4.06
CA LEU A 51 0.40 -15.78 4.85
C LEU A 51 1.01 -17.03 4.22
N GLY A 52 1.16 -17.04 2.89
CA GLY A 52 1.84 -18.10 2.15
C GLY A 52 3.38 -18.01 2.17
N GLY A 53 3.97 -17.06 2.91
CA GLY A 53 5.42 -16.84 2.97
C GLY A 53 5.98 -15.95 1.86
N GLY A 54 5.12 -15.35 1.03
CA GLY A 54 5.49 -14.37 0.02
C GLY A 54 5.60 -12.95 0.58
N GLY A 55 5.98 -12.01 -0.29
CA GLY A 55 6.08 -10.59 0.04
C GLY A 55 5.09 -9.73 -0.76
N VAL A 56 4.68 -8.61 -0.17
CA VAL A 56 3.89 -7.55 -0.84
C VAL A 56 4.66 -6.24 -0.71
N LEU A 57 4.83 -5.53 -1.82
CA LEU A 57 5.50 -4.23 -1.88
C LEU A 57 4.48 -3.14 -2.22
N PHE A 58 4.48 -2.06 -1.44
CA PHE A 58 3.70 -0.85 -1.69
C PHE A 58 4.65 0.28 -2.08
N ASN A 59 4.33 1.00 -3.16
CA ASN A 59 5.08 2.17 -3.56
C ASN A 59 4.15 3.32 -3.96
N CYS A 60 4.63 4.54 -3.77
CA CYS A 60 4.09 5.77 -4.34
C CYS A 60 5.29 6.58 -4.85
N MET A 61 5.21 7.91 -4.86
CA MET A 61 6.39 8.73 -5.20
C MET A 61 7.39 8.80 -4.03
N GLY A 62 6.92 9.16 -2.83
CA GLY A 62 7.78 9.38 -1.65
C GLY A 62 7.90 8.19 -0.69
N GLY A 63 7.06 7.15 -0.85
CA GLY A 63 7.00 6.02 0.09
C GLY A 63 6.49 6.39 1.49
N CYS A 64 5.76 7.50 1.62
CA CYS A 64 5.25 8.04 2.88
C CYS A 64 3.73 7.82 3.03
N GLY A 65 2.87 8.78 2.68
CA GLY A 65 1.44 8.78 3.00
C GLY A 65 0.64 7.69 2.31
N ARG A 66 0.58 7.70 0.98
CA ARG A 66 -0.20 6.73 0.19
C ARG A 66 0.27 5.28 0.38
N SER A 67 1.58 5.02 0.32
CA SER A 67 2.10 3.68 0.59
C SER A 67 1.87 3.26 2.04
N GLY A 68 2.08 4.18 2.98
CA GLY A 68 1.88 3.94 4.40
C GLY A 68 0.44 3.60 4.76
N MET A 69 -0.55 4.31 4.19
CA MET A 69 -1.96 4.07 4.52
C MET A 69 -2.44 2.68 4.03
N PHE A 70 -2.00 2.25 2.84
CA PHE A 70 -2.34 0.92 2.32
C PHE A 70 -1.64 -0.19 3.09
N LEU A 71 -0.35 -0.02 3.41
CA LEU A 71 0.40 -0.97 4.22
C LEU A 71 -0.22 -1.09 5.62
N MET A 72 -0.58 0.03 6.25
CA MET A 72 -1.26 0.05 7.54
C MET A 72 -2.57 -0.75 7.49
N ARG A 73 -3.40 -0.51 6.47
CA ARG A 73 -4.67 -1.23 6.33
C ARG A 73 -4.48 -2.73 6.11
N LEU A 74 -3.43 -3.14 5.38
CA LEU A 74 -3.06 -4.57 5.30
C LEU A 74 -2.62 -5.13 6.67
N LEU A 75 -1.83 -4.41 7.46
CA LEU A 75 -1.40 -4.88 8.79
C LEU A 75 -2.60 -5.11 9.72
N LEU A 76 -3.57 -4.20 9.73
CA LEU A 76 -4.81 -4.35 10.50
C LEU A 76 -5.62 -5.56 10.03
N GLU A 77 -5.78 -5.74 8.72
CA GLU A 77 -6.44 -6.92 8.13
C GLU A 77 -5.72 -8.24 8.42
N MET A 78 -4.41 -8.17 8.69
CA MET A 78 -3.59 -9.30 9.14
C MET A 78 -3.72 -9.57 10.65
N GLY A 79 -4.53 -8.79 11.38
CA GLY A 79 -4.82 -8.96 12.80
C GLY A 79 -3.85 -8.25 13.74
N TRP A 80 -3.04 -7.31 13.25
CA TRP A 80 -2.17 -6.52 14.11
C TRP A 80 -2.99 -5.55 14.97
N ASN A 81 -2.51 -5.31 16.19
CA ASN A 81 -3.07 -4.22 17.00
C ASN A 81 -2.76 -2.87 16.33
N SER A 82 -3.71 -1.94 16.39
CA SER A 82 -3.63 -0.70 15.62
C SER A 82 -2.53 0.25 16.07
N GLU A 83 -2.30 0.37 17.37
CA GLU A 83 -1.24 1.23 17.93
C GLU A 83 0.14 0.67 17.56
N GLY A 84 0.36 -0.62 17.80
CA GLY A 84 1.64 -1.28 17.49
C GLY A 84 1.91 -1.39 15.99
N ALA A 85 0.88 -1.55 15.15
CA ALA A 85 1.05 -1.53 13.70
C ALA A 85 1.51 -0.15 13.21
N LEU A 86 0.89 0.93 13.70
CA LEU A 86 1.29 2.29 13.33
C LEU A 86 2.70 2.62 13.86
N GLU A 87 3.00 2.27 15.11
CA GLU A 87 4.33 2.44 15.70
C GLU A 87 5.39 1.72 14.88
N ARG A 88 5.19 0.44 14.60
CA ARG A 88 6.11 -0.37 13.79
C ARG A 88 6.29 0.19 12.39
N LEU A 89 5.21 0.63 11.75
CA LEU A 89 5.26 1.26 10.43
C LEU A 89 6.13 2.53 10.47
N ARG A 90 5.93 3.38 11.47
CA ARG A 90 6.66 4.66 11.62
C ARG A 90 8.10 4.47 12.10
N GLU A 91 8.42 3.38 12.78
CA GLU A 91 9.80 3.00 13.10
C GLU A 91 10.65 2.85 11.83
N PHE A 92 10.11 2.19 10.79
CA PHE A 92 10.81 2.03 9.51
C PHE A 92 10.65 3.21 8.55
N ARG A 93 9.50 3.88 8.61
CA ARG A 93 9.16 5.02 7.75
C ARG A 93 8.50 6.11 8.59
N PRO A 94 9.29 7.01 9.21
CA PRO A 94 8.75 8.04 10.11
C PRO A 94 7.66 8.94 9.49
N CYS A 95 7.71 9.13 8.17
CA CYS A 95 6.72 9.90 7.40
C CYS A 95 5.44 9.13 7.03
N ALA A 96 5.30 7.86 7.42
CA ALA A 96 4.17 7.05 7.00
C ALA A 96 2.83 7.60 7.54
N ILE A 97 1.86 7.69 6.62
CA ILE A 97 0.55 8.34 6.83
C ILE A 97 0.71 9.83 7.14
N GLU A 98 0.49 10.66 6.13
CA GLU A 98 0.82 12.10 6.14
C GLU A 98 -0.37 12.97 6.52
N THR A 99 -1.60 12.50 6.29
CA THR A 99 -2.82 13.27 6.58
C THR A 99 -3.78 12.53 7.51
N GLU A 100 -4.63 13.27 8.21
CA GLU A 100 -5.67 12.69 9.06
C GLU A 100 -6.73 11.94 8.25
N GLN A 101 -6.98 12.33 6.97
CA GLN A 101 -7.86 11.54 6.11
C GLN A 101 -7.24 10.19 5.77
N GLN A 102 -5.95 10.15 5.44
CA GLN A 102 -5.23 8.89 5.19
C GLN A 102 -5.22 7.99 6.42
N LYS A 103 -5.02 8.57 7.61
CA LYS A 103 -5.11 7.84 8.88
C LYS A 103 -6.50 7.28 9.09
N SER A 104 -7.54 8.11 8.97
CA SER A 104 -8.93 7.69 9.13
C SER A 104 -9.30 6.58 8.15
N TRP A 105 -8.82 6.66 6.91
CA TRP A 105 -9.04 5.64 5.90
C TRP A 105 -8.30 4.33 6.20
N ALA A 106 -7.06 4.41 6.65
CA ALA A 106 -6.23 3.24 6.95
C ALA A 106 -6.73 2.42 8.14
N PHE A 107 -7.41 3.08 9.09
CA PHE A 107 -7.92 2.47 10.33
C PHE A 107 -9.36 1.94 10.22
N LYS A 108 -9.97 2.01 9.03
CA LYS A 108 -11.25 1.35 8.73
C LYS A 108 -11.06 -0.16 8.60
#